data_AF-T0RTK9-F1
#
_entry.id   AF-T0RTK9-F1
#
_cell.length_a   1.000
_cell.length_b   1.000
_cell.length_c   1.000
_cell.angle_alpha   90.00
_cell.angle_beta   90.00
_cell.angle_gamma   90.00
#
_symmetry.space_group_name_H-M   'P 1'
#
loop_
_entity.id
_entity.type
_entity.pdbx_description
1 polymer ?
#
loop_
_entity_poly.entity_id
_entity_poly.type
_entity_poly.pdbx_seq_one_letter_code
_entity_poly.pdbx_strand_id
1 'polypeptide(L)'
;MAGGIAMLPSGGAHDAPTEGSRTYAIVVCVFASLGGIFFGYDQGVTGGVLVMDSFLNDFCVDYNGNSYTNCTAASADLPDNWSTFTTLYNVLYYIGCIFGAYLGGYIADKATTRSR
;
A
#
# COMPACT_ATOMS: atom_id res chain seq x y z
N MET A 1 -11.10 -2.38 2.60
CA MET A 1 -12.24 -3.29 2.88
C MET A 1 -11.98 -4.62 2.19
N ALA A 2 -12.21 -5.72 2.92
CA ALA A 2 -11.90 -7.07 2.52
C ALA A 2 -12.66 -7.53 1.27
N GLY A 3 -11.95 -8.15 0.34
CA GLY A 3 -12.46 -8.80 -0.86
C GLY A 3 -11.45 -9.79 -1.42
N GLY A 4 -10.80 -10.56 -0.54
CA GLY A 4 -9.92 -11.66 -0.93
C GLY A 4 -10.75 -12.92 -1.14
N ILE A 5 -11.04 -13.25 -2.39
CA ILE A 5 -11.51 -14.58 -2.77
C ILE A 5 -10.42 -15.60 -2.41
N ALA A 6 -10.61 -16.30 -1.29
CA ALA A 6 -9.82 -17.46 -0.92
C ALA A 6 -10.14 -18.58 -1.91
N MET A 7 -9.25 -18.80 -2.87
CA MET A 7 -9.26 -20.04 -3.65
C MET A 7 -8.89 -21.19 -2.71
N LEU A 8 -9.89 -21.93 -2.28
CA LEU A 8 -9.75 -23.18 -1.53
C LEU A 8 -8.99 -24.18 -2.42
N PRO A 9 -7.85 -24.76 -2.00
CA PRO A 9 -7.28 -25.88 -2.74
C PRO A 9 -8.19 -27.08 -2.50
N SER A 10 -8.98 -27.44 -3.52
CA SER A 10 -9.67 -28.72 -3.56
C SER A 10 -8.64 -29.84 -3.54
N GLY A 11 -8.78 -30.73 -2.57
CA GLY A 11 -7.82 -31.78 -2.25
C GLY A 11 -7.51 -32.71 -3.43
N GLY A 12 -6.22 -33.03 -3.55
CA GLY A 12 -5.69 -34.10 -4.39
C GLY A 12 -4.36 -34.55 -3.78
N ALA A 13 -4.39 -35.75 -3.20
CA ALA A 13 -3.32 -36.37 -2.44
C ALA A 13 -2.01 -36.48 -3.22
N HIS A 14 -0.90 -36.01 -2.66
CA HIS A 14 0.43 -36.62 -2.81
C HIS A 14 1.30 -36.24 -1.61
N ASP A 15 1.33 -37.15 -0.63
CA ASP A 15 2.42 -37.26 0.33
C ASP A 15 3.73 -37.50 -0.43
N ALA A 16 4.55 -36.46 -0.57
CA ALA A 16 5.95 -36.58 -0.94
C ALA A 16 6.81 -35.87 0.11
N PRO A 17 7.79 -36.53 0.75
CA PRO A 17 8.56 -35.94 1.82
C PRO A 17 9.49 -34.88 1.24
N THR A 18 9.23 -33.60 1.50
CA THR A 18 10.11 -32.51 1.05
C THR A 18 10.21 -31.42 2.12
N GLU A 19 11.00 -31.67 3.17
CA GLU A 19 11.45 -30.59 4.07
C GLU A 19 12.11 -29.42 3.28
N GLY A 20 12.75 -29.71 2.14
CA GLY A 20 13.30 -28.70 1.23
C GLY A 20 12.27 -27.87 0.43
N SER A 21 11.04 -28.36 0.25
CA SER A 21 9.97 -27.62 -0.43
C SER A 21 9.27 -26.64 0.51
N ARG A 22 9.16 -27.00 1.80
CA ARG A 22 8.58 -26.12 2.82
C ARG A 22 9.43 -24.88 3.08
N THR A 23 10.75 -25.03 3.19
CA THR A 23 11.66 -23.87 3.35
C THR A 23 11.63 -22.98 2.11
N TYR A 24 11.61 -23.55 0.90
CA TYR A 24 11.43 -22.80 -0.34
C TYR A 24 10.11 -22.03 -0.38
N ALA A 25 8.99 -22.69 -0.04
CA ALA A 25 7.67 -22.05 0.02
C ALA A 25 7.64 -20.89 1.04
N ILE A 26 8.22 -21.08 2.23
CA ILE A 26 8.31 -20.03 3.25
C ILE A 26 9.11 -18.84 2.72
N VAL A 27 10.27 -19.06 2.10
CA VAL A 27 11.10 -17.98 1.55
C VAL A 27 10.36 -17.22 0.44
N VAL A 28 9.69 -17.92 -0.48
CA VAL A 28 8.90 -17.27 -1.55
C VAL A 28 7.72 -16.48 -0.96
N CYS A 29 7.03 -17.01 0.05
CA CYS A 29 5.96 -16.28 0.75
C CYS A 29 6.47 -15.02 1.46
N VAL A 30 7.65 -15.08 2.09
CA VAL A 30 8.28 -13.91 2.71
C VAL A 30 8.58 -12.86 1.64
N PHE A 31 9.24 -13.23 0.54
CA PHE A 31 9.52 -12.29 -0.56
C PHE A 31 8.25 -11.71 -1.20
N ALA A 32 7.21 -12.52 -1.38
CA ALA A 32 5.92 -12.05 -1.88
C ALA A 32 5.25 -11.06 -0.89
N SER A 33 5.35 -11.31 0.42
CA SER A 33 4.78 -10.45 1.45
C SER A 33 5.47 -9.11 1.62
N LEU A 34 6.75 -8.98 1.22
CA LEU A 34 7.49 -7.71 1.25
C LEU A 34 6.80 -6.63 0.41
N GLY A 35 6.17 -7.00 -0.71
CA GLY A 35 5.39 -6.06 -1.53
C GLY A 35 4.20 -5.45 -0.77
N GLY A 36 3.53 -6.26 0.06
CA GLY A 36 2.43 -5.78 0.92
C GLY A 36 2.92 -4.91 2.08
N ILE A 37 4.10 -5.22 2.65
CA ILE A 37 4.71 -4.40 3.71
C ILE A 37 5.10 -3.03 3.17
N PHE A 38 5.72 -2.95 1.99
CA PHE A 38 6.08 -1.66 1.38
C PHE A 38 4.85 -0.84 0.97
N PHE A 39 3.80 -1.48 0.46
CA PHE A 39 2.52 -0.81 0.19
C PHE A 39 1.93 -0.19 1.47
N GLY A 40 1.85 -0.95 2.57
CA GLY A 40 1.35 -0.44 3.84
C GLY A 40 2.26 0.61 4.48
N TYR A 41 3.59 0.52 4.26
CA TYR A 41 4.56 1.47 4.78
C TYR A 41 4.39 2.86 4.18
N ASP A 42 4.19 2.98 2.86
CA ASP A 42 3.98 4.28 2.20
C ASP A 42 2.71 4.97 2.72
N GLN A 43 1.61 4.21 2.83
CA GLN A 43 0.37 4.71 3.41
C GLN A 43 0.56 5.15 4.87
N GLY A 44 1.32 4.39 5.67
CA GLY A 44 1.56 4.66 7.08
C GLY A 44 2.47 5.86 7.34
N VAL A 45 3.58 5.98 6.59
CA VAL A 45 4.49 7.14 6.68
C VAL A 45 3.77 8.42 6.29
N THR A 46 2.97 8.38 5.22
CA THR A 46 2.21 9.56 4.81
C THR A 46 1.22 10.01 5.89
N GLY A 47 0.51 9.06 6.50
CA GLY A 47 -0.38 9.35 7.63
C GLY A 47 0.34 9.92 8.87
N GLY A 48 1.56 9.43 9.15
CA GLY A 48 2.36 9.92 10.27
C GLY A 48 2.98 11.31 10.04
N VAL A 49 3.46 11.58 8.83
CA VAL A 49 4.05 12.87 8.45
C VAL A 49 3.01 14.00 8.49
N LEU A 50 1.75 13.70 8.16
CA LEU A 50 0.65 14.67 8.19
C LEU A 50 0.33 15.23 9.58
N VAL A 51 0.67 14.50 10.65
CA VAL A 51 0.39 14.90 12.05
C VAL A 51 1.63 15.52 12.70
N MET A 52 2.75 15.58 11.98
CA MET A 52 4.01 16.05 12.54
C MET A 52 4.07 17.58 12.54
N ASP A 53 4.38 18.17 13.70
CA ASP A 53 4.42 19.63 13.87
C ASP A 53 5.35 20.34 12.87
N SER A 54 6.46 19.72 12.51
CA SER A 54 7.41 20.29 11.54
C SER A 54 6.82 20.38 10.13
N PHE A 55 6.01 19.38 9.73
CA PHE A 55 5.44 19.33 8.39
C PHE A 55 4.22 20.26 8.29
N LEU A 56 3.44 20.35 9.37
CA LEU A 56 2.32 21.28 9.48
C LEU A 56 2.78 22.74 9.45
N ASN A 57 3.91 23.07 10.09
CA ASN A 57 4.47 24.42 10.04
C ASN A 57 4.98 24.84 8.65
N ASP A 58 5.54 23.91 7.86
CA ASP A 58 6.06 24.24 6.52
C ASP A 58 4.99 24.23 5.42
N PHE A 59 3.94 23.40 5.56
CA PHE A 59 2.98 23.18 4.47
C PHE A 59 1.52 23.53 4.78
N CYS A 60 1.13 23.61 6.06
CA CYS A 60 -0.25 23.94 6.46
C CYS A 60 -0.38 25.37 7.00
N VAL A 61 0.59 25.85 7.80
CA VAL A 61 0.63 27.24 8.27
C VAL A 61 0.84 28.17 7.07
N ASP A 62 0.08 29.27 7.00
CA ASP A 62 0.01 30.20 5.86
C ASP A 62 -0.54 29.64 4.54
N TYR A 63 -0.83 28.34 4.44
CA TYR A 63 -1.51 27.79 3.27
C TYR A 63 -2.96 28.27 3.24
N ASN A 64 -3.24 29.22 2.34
CA ASN A 64 -4.55 29.83 2.12
C ASN A 64 -5.17 30.52 3.37
N GLY A 65 -4.32 31.05 4.27
CA GLY A 65 -4.75 31.80 5.47
C GLY A 65 -4.96 30.97 6.74
N ASN A 66 -4.43 29.74 6.80
CA ASN A 66 -4.60 28.87 7.96
C ASN A 66 -3.70 29.24 9.15
N SER A 67 -4.31 29.31 10.34
CA SER A 67 -3.60 29.53 11.61
C SER A 67 -3.08 28.21 12.21
N TYR A 68 -1.99 28.30 12.97
CA TYR A 68 -1.29 27.17 13.61
C TYR A 68 -2.24 26.22 14.37
N THR A 69 -3.25 26.75 15.04
CA THR A 69 -4.24 25.99 15.82
C THR A 69 -5.18 25.12 14.98
N ASN A 70 -5.46 25.51 13.73
CA ASN A 70 -6.30 24.73 12.81
C ASN A 70 -5.51 23.62 12.13
N CYS A 71 -4.19 23.80 12.02
CA CYS A 71 -3.28 22.82 11.44
C CYS A 71 -2.86 21.73 12.44
N THR A 72 -2.84 22.03 13.75
CA THR A 72 -2.57 21.05 14.82
C THR A 72 -3.84 20.35 15.36
N ALA A 73 -5.01 20.63 14.79
CA ALA A 73 -6.24 19.96 15.16
C ALA A 73 -6.23 18.48 14.76
N ALA A 74 -7.12 17.68 15.36
CA ALA A 74 -7.30 16.28 14.97
C ALA A 74 -7.67 16.19 13.48
N SER A 75 -7.28 15.10 12.81
CA SER A 75 -7.48 14.89 11.36
C SER A 75 -8.94 14.99 10.89
N ALA A 76 -9.91 15.00 11.81
CA ALA A 76 -11.33 15.17 11.55
C ALA A 76 -11.79 16.64 11.50
N ASP A 77 -11.06 17.57 12.12
CA ASP A 77 -11.35 19.01 12.17
C ASP A 77 -10.37 19.83 11.29
N LEU A 78 -9.65 19.16 10.39
CA LEU A 78 -8.73 19.81 9.46
C LEU A 78 -9.50 20.64 8.43
N PRO A 79 -9.03 21.85 8.09
CA PRO A 79 -9.71 22.71 7.12
C PRO A 79 -9.74 22.07 5.72
N ASP A 80 -10.81 22.35 4.96
CA ASP A 80 -11.15 21.66 3.69
C ASP A 80 -10.04 21.69 2.65
N ASN A 81 -9.20 22.72 2.66
CA ASN A 81 -8.06 22.84 1.76
C ASN A 81 -6.99 21.76 2.02
N TRP A 82 -6.83 21.32 3.26
CA TRP A 82 -5.82 20.34 3.68
C TRP A 82 -6.35 18.91 3.58
N SER A 83 -7.63 18.71 3.88
CA SER A 83 -8.31 17.43 3.64
C SER A 83 -8.41 17.11 2.15
N THR A 84 -8.61 18.12 1.28
CA THR A 84 -8.62 17.94 -0.19
C THR A 84 -7.26 17.50 -0.72
N PHE A 85 -6.17 18.11 -0.26
CA PHE A 85 -4.80 17.71 -0.63
C PHE A 85 -4.52 16.26 -0.24
N THR A 86 -4.84 15.89 1.00
CA THR A 86 -4.68 14.53 1.52
C THR A 86 -5.51 13.52 0.74
N THR A 87 -6.75 13.87 0.41
CA THR A 87 -7.64 13.01 -0.37
C THR A 87 -7.12 12.81 -1.78
N LEU A 88 -6.65 13.87 -2.43
CA LEU A 88 -6.08 13.81 -3.77
C LEU A 88 -4.82 12.93 -3.81
N TYR A 89 -3.96 13.01 -2.78
CA TYR A 89 -2.81 12.12 -2.62
C TYR A 89 -3.25 10.64 -2.57
N ASN A 90 -4.23 10.30 -1.72
CA ASN A 90 -4.74 8.93 -1.59
C ASN A 90 -5.35 8.41 -2.90
N VAL A 91 -6.10 9.25 -3.62
CA VAL A 91 -6.70 8.87 -4.91
C VAL A 91 -5.61 8.60 -5.95
N LEU A 92 -4.60 9.45 -6.03
CA LEU A 92 -3.49 9.31 -6.97
C LEU A 92 -2.66 8.06 -6.66
N TYR A 93 -2.47 7.77 -5.38
CA TYR A 93 -1.83 6.55 -4.89
C TYR A 93 -2.59 5.28 -5.34
N TYR A 94 -3.91 5.23 -5.13
CA TYR A 94 -4.73 4.09 -5.58
C TYR A 94 -4.67 3.88 -7.09
N ILE A 95 -4.69 4.95 -7.88
CA ILE A 95 -4.55 4.87 -9.35
C ILE A 95 -3.17 4.29 -9.71
N GLY A 96 -2.11 4.75 -9.05
CA GLY A 96 -0.75 4.22 -9.24
C GLY A 96 -0.64 2.73 -8.95
N CYS A 97 -1.28 2.25 -7.88
CA CYS A 97 -1.28 0.84 -7.52
C CYS A 97 -2.09 -0.02 -8.51
N ILE A 98 -3.23 0.47 -9.01
CA ILE A 98 -4.02 -0.23 -10.03
C ILE A 98 -3.21 -0.35 -11.33
N PHE A 99 -2.56 0.73 -11.74
CA PHE A 99 -1.72 0.74 -12.94
C PHE A 99 -0.49 -0.17 -12.79
N GLY A 100 0.16 -0.13 -11.63
CA GLY A 100 1.30 -1.00 -11.29
C GLY A 100 0.92 -2.48 -11.28
N ALA A 101 -0.23 -2.84 -10.69
CA ALA A 101 -0.73 -4.22 -10.69
C ALA A 101 -1.08 -4.71 -12.11
N TYR A 102 -1.70 -3.84 -12.92
CA TYR A 102 -2.03 -4.16 -14.31
C TYR A 102 -0.78 -4.43 -15.15
N LEU A 103 0.23 -3.55 -15.08
CA LEU A 103 1.50 -3.76 -15.77
C LEU A 103 2.28 -4.96 -15.22
N GLY A 104 2.29 -5.16 -13.90
CA GLY A 104 2.94 -6.28 -13.25
C GLY A 104 2.37 -7.62 -13.71
N GLY A 105 1.03 -7.73 -13.78
CA GLY A 105 0.34 -8.89 -14.34
C GLY A 105 0.69 -9.12 -15.81
N TYR A 106 0.62 -8.08 -16.63
CA TYR A 106 0.98 -8.18 -18.06
C TYR A 106 2.43 -8.66 -18.28
N ILE A 107 3.38 -8.15 -17.49
CA ILE A 107 4.79 -8.55 -17.57
C ILE A 107 4.96 -9.99 -17.06
N ALA A 108 4.28 -10.38 -15.98
CA ALA A 108 4.33 -11.74 -15.44
C ALA A 108 3.80 -12.78 -16.42
N ASP A 109 2.69 -12.48 -17.10
CA ASP A 109 2.10 -13.35 -18.13
C ASP A 109 3.03 -13.52 -19.34
N LYS A 110 3.67 -12.43 -19.76
CA LYS A 110 4.63 -12.43 -20.87
C LYS A 110 5.93 -13.17 -20.52
N ALA A 111 6.43 -13.00 -19.30
CA ALA A 111 7.62 -13.68 -18.81
C ALA A 111 7.38 -15.18 -18.64
N THR A 112 6.22 -15.57 -18.11
CA THR A 112 5.80 -16.97 -17.95
C THR A 112 5.67 -17.66 -19.30
N THR A 113 5.06 -16.99 -20.29
CA THR A 113 4.93 -17.53 -21.66
C THR A 113 6.28 -17.70 -22.34
N ARG A 114 7.29 -16.88 -22.00
CA ARG A 114 8.65 -16.96 -22.58
C ARG A 114 9.56 -18.01 -21.93
N SER A 115 9.20 -18.48 -20.74
CA SER A 115 9.97 -19.49 -19.99
C SER A 115 9.54 -20.94 -20.29
N ARG A 116 8.58 -21.14 -21.21
CA ARG A 116 8.15 -22.45 -21.72
C ARG A 116 8.70 -22.66 -23.12
#